data_AF-A0A1Q7HI69-F1
#
_entry.id   AF-A0A1Q7HI69-F1
#
_cell.length_a   1.000
_cell.length_b   1.000
_cell.length_c   1.000
_cell.angle_alpha   90.00
_cell.angle_beta   90.00
_cell.angle_gamma   90.00
#
_symmetry.space_group_name_H-M   'P 1'
#
loop_
_entity.id
_entity.type
_entity.pdbx_description
1 polymer ?
#
loop_
_entity_poly.entity_id
_entity_poly.type
_entity_poly.pdbx_seq_one_letter_code
_entity_poly.pdbx_strand_id
1 'polypeptide(L)'
;MTWILGPARSRRRRFLLVPIVLVAAIALPLAGIAQAVHDLAFELDGNQAVDTPGRFDWTSFFNAAGQPSPALPDASRPGFTNSGFSKDFSRNADGSYSTADHTTFATGSKDTLNITPGWQCSFANNVNDKIDILNAYAVAYTNPANGHEILYFGLERFSNSGDANVGFWFLQDNVNCVSPGGSTAFTGSHVDGDLLIVSSFTNGGVVSTIDVYRWNGGAGGSLDTTPVAHGVDCKSTLGGDAACATVNDPNNGTLDPPWDTANKNGGSTNEVSEFFEGGLDLTAKGLGGKCFNTFIGDTRSSQSLTATLFDFARGVLGECGVAVTTTPSQSTRQLGSTDPITDLADIAGTTGSGAAGPTPTGTMTFFLCGPGATSCLAGSGTQVGSPVTLGACSPDVAGHACATSSDARSLITAIGTWCFRAVYDPGSDPNYQGKGGSFDGPNECFTVTDTSAIVTNQRWLPNDTATVTTAGGTAVSGTVTFSLFENGDCSGTAKATFTDSSAPFETNNTTVYTSSSTISWKAHFEPNNGIAASDSTCEVSTLTINNNHP
;
A
#
# COMPACT_ATOMS: atom_id res chain seq x y z
N MET A 1 -60.52 -65.24 -47.75
CA MET A 1 -59.82 -65.19 -46.45
C MET A 1 -59.58 -63.74 -46.09
N THR A 2 -59.92 -63.43 -44.86
CA THR A 2 -60.08 -62.11 -44.24
C THR A 2 -58.77 -61.32 -44.23
N TRP A 3 -58.77 -60.09 -44.74
CA TRP A 3 -57.63 -59.17 -44.61
C TRP A 3 -57.82 -58.31 -43.37
N ILE A 4 -56.91 -58.47 -42.42
CA ILE A 4 -56.85 -57.78 -41.14
C ILE A 4 -56.04 -56.48 -41.33
N LEU A 5 -56.61 -55.35 -40.89
CA LEU A 5 -55.95 -54.05 -40.79
C LEU A 5 -55.03 -54.03 -39.55
N GLY A 6 -53.81 -53.48 -39.70
CA GLY A 6 -52.87 -53.19 -38.62
C GLY A 6 -52.06 -51.91 -38.91
N PRO A 7 -51.60 -51.17 -37.88
CA PRO A 7 -51.70 -49.71 -37.84
C PRO A 7 -50.42 -48.93 -38.22
N ALA A 8 -50.63 -47.63 -38.42
CA ALA A 8 -49.66 -46.61 -38.82
C ALA A 8 -48.40 -46.54 -37.93
N ARG A 9 -47.22 -46.52 -38.56
CA ARG A 9 -45.93 -46.26 -37.89
C ARG A 9 -45.55 -44.78 -37.96
N SER A 10 -45.46 -44.19 -36.78
CA SER A 10 -45.06 -42.81 -36.47
C SER A 10 -43.60 -42.50 -36.90
N ARG A 11 -43.42 -41.33 -37.52
CA ARG A 11 -42.13 -40.68 -37.80
C ARG A 11 -41.60 -40.02 -36.53
N ARG A 12 -40.72 -40.67 -35.77
CA ARG A 12 -39.90 -40.02 -34.73
C ARG A 12 -38.56 -40.74 -34.52
N ARG A 13 -37.60 -40.59 -35.45
CA ARG A 13 -36.20 -41.02 -35.23
C ARG A 13 -35.16 -40.21 -36.02
N ARG A 14 -35.29 -38.88 -36.11
CA ARG A 14 -34.24 -38.03 -36.73
C ARG A 14 -33.88 -36.74 -35.96
N PHE A 15 -34.41 -36.51 -34.76
CA PHE A 15 -34.16 -35.28 -33.99
C PHE A 15 -33.47 -35.53 -32.63
N LEU A 16 -32.56 -36.51 -32.55
CA LEU A 16 -31.76 -36.77 -31.34
C LEU A 16 -30.25 -36.63 -31.54
N LEU A 17 -29.76 -36.39 -32.76
CA LEU A 17 -28.33 -36.18 -33.03
C LEU A 17 -27.91 -34.71 -33.11
N VAL A 18 -28.84 -33.81 -33.41
CA VAL A 18 -28.57 -32.36 -33.53
C VAL A 18 -28.26 -31.67 -32.18
N PRO A 19 -28.91 -31.98 -31.05
CA PRO A 19 -28.62 -31.28 -29.80
C PRO A 19 -27.32 -31.75 -29.13
N ILE A 20 -26.85 -32.97 -29.41
CA ILE A 20 -25.60 -33.50 -28.83
C ILE A 20 -24.37 -32.87 -29.53
N VAL A 21 -24.43 -32.66 -30.84
CA VAL A 21 -23.34 -31.99 -31.58
C VAL A 21 -23.29 -30.49 -31.27
N LEU A 22 -24.43 -29.83 -31.01
CA LEU A 22 -24.45 -28.43 -30.60
C LEU A 22 -23.95 -28.21 -29.17
N VAL A 23 -24.24 -29.12 -28.22
CA VAL A 23 -23.71 -29.03 -26.85
C VAL A 23 -22.20 -29.31 -26.81
N ALA A 24 -21.70 -30.22 -27.66
CA ALA A 24 -20.26 -30.40 -27.83
C ALA A 24 -19.58 -29.17 -28.45
N ALA A 25 -20.19 -28.52 -29.45
CA ALA A 25 -19.61 -27.34 -30.10
C ALA A 25 -19.69 -26.05 -29.27
N ILE A 26 -20.62 -25.95 -28.31
CA ILE A 26 -20.79 -24.78 -27.42
C ILE A 26 -20.04 -24.95 -26.09
N ALA A 27 -19.69 -26.18 -25.69
CA ALA A 27 -18.80 -26.43 -24.54
C ALA A 27 -17.30 -26.22 -24.87
N LEU A 28 -16.96 -25.96 -26.13
CA LEU A 28 -15.59 -25.91 -26.64
C LEU A 28 -14.86 -24.53 -26.61
N PRO A 29 -15.37 -23.43 -25.99
CA PRO A 29 -14.56 -22.24 -25.76
C PRO A 29 -14.38 -21.83 -24.28
N LEU A 30 -14.51 -22.76 -23.32
CA LEU A 30 -14.22 -22.46 -21.89
C LEU A 30 -13.25 -23.44 -21.21
N ALA A 31 -12.72 -24.42 -21.94
CA ALA A 31 -11.48 -25.05 -21.52
C ALA A 31 -10.36 -24.05 -21.80
N GLY A 32 -9.99 -23.24 -20.80
CA GLY A 32 -8.68 -22.62 -20.80
C GLY A 32 -7.69 -23.77 -21.01
N ILE A 33 -7.07 -23.81 -22.19
CA ILE A 33 -5.99 -24.72 -22.50
C ILE A 33 -4.95 -24.48 -21.41
N ALA A 34 -4.78 -25.46 -20.51
CA ALA A 34 -3.73 -25.43 -19.49
C ALA A 34 -2.41 -25.26 -20.25
N GLN A 35 -1.87 -24.04 -20.20
CA GLN A 35 -0.61 -23.73 -20.86
C GLN A 35 0.48 -24.43 -20.06
N ALA A 36 1.39 -25.08 -20.77
CA ALA A 36 2.64 -25.57 -20.24
C ALA A 36 3.43 -24.41 -19.61
N VAL A 37 4.12 -24.66 -18.49
CA VAL A 37 5.00 -23.65 -17.90
C VAL A 37 6.10 -23.20 -18.88
N HIS A 38 6.52 -24.09 -19.79
CA HIS A 38 7.50 -23.81 -20.85
C HIS A 38 6.93 -23.14 -22.12
N ASP A 39 5.60 -22.96 -22.23
CA ASP A 39 4.94 -22.33 -23.38
C ASP A 39 4.42 -20.91 -23.08
N LEU A 40 4.73 -20.38 -21.90
CA LEU A 40 4.30 -19.05 -21.44
C LEU A 40 5.21 -17.92 -21.97
N ALA A 41 5.15 -16.75 -21.32
CA ALA A 41 5.90 -15.56 -21.70
C ALA A 41 7.43 -15.70 -21.50
N PHE A 42 7.89 -16.64 -20.66
CA PHE A 42 9.30 -16.89 -20.37
C PHE A 42 9.79 -18.12 -21.15
N GLU A 43 11.01 -18.11 -21.65
CA GLU A 43 11.65 -19.20 -22.39
C GLU A 43 12.30 -20.21 -21.44
N LEU A 44 12.13 -21.51 -21.72
CA LEU A 44 12.78 -22.61 -20.98
C LEU A 44 13.40 -23.57 -22.00
N ASP A 45 14.40 -23.09 -22.73
CA ASP A 45 14.98 -23.75 -23.91
C ASP A 45 16.48 -24.10 -23.75
N GLY A 46 17.02 -23.91 -22.56
CA GLY A 46 18.39 -24.22 -22.17
C GLY A 46 19.37 -23.11 -22.50
N ASN A 47 18.94 -21.85 -22.62
CA ASN A 47 19.84 -20.71 -22.77
C ASN A 47 19.32 -19.46 -22.03
N GLN A 48 20.05 -18.34 -22.11
CA GLN A 48 19.73 -17.11 -21.39
C GLN A 48 19.26 -15.95 -22.28
N ALA A 49 19.33 -16.13 -23.59
CA ALA A 49 19.07 -15.15 -24.61
C ALA A 49 17.67 -15.31 -25.20
N VAL A 50 17.02 -14.17 -25.45
CA VAL A 50 15.70 -14.18 -26.10
C VAL A 50 15.82 -14.65 -27.54
N ASP A 51 15.32 -15.85 -27.82
CA ASP A 51 15.41 -16.49 -29.13
C ASP A 51 14.05 -16.54 -29.86
N THR A 52 12.94 -16.42 -29.13
CA THR A 52 11.58 -16.35 -29.71
C THR A 52 11.03 -14.93 -29.63
N PRO A 53 10.66 -14.32 -30.78
CA PRO A 53 10.06 -12.99 -30.80
C PRO A 53 8.80 -12.89 -29.93
N GLY A 54 8.78 -11.91 -29.01
CA GLY A 54 7.65 -11.63 -28.14
C GLY A 54 7.64 -12.42 -26.83
N ARG A 55 8.67 -13.21 -26.55
CA ARG A 55 8.93 -13.83 -25.25
C ARG A 55 10.06 -13.11 -24.53
N PHE A 56 10.32 -13.55 -23.30
CA PHE A 56 11.36 -13.06 -22.42
C PHE A 56 12.23 -14.22 -21.96
N ASP A 57 13.45 -13.90 -21.57
CA ASP A 57 14.42 -14.84 -21.03
C ASP A 57 15.29 -14.12 -20.00
N TRP A 58 16.26 -14.78 -19.37
CA TRP A 58 17.11 -14.27 -18.30
C TRP A 58 17.77 -12.92 -18.63
N THR A 59 18.26 -12.75 -19.87
CA THR A 59 18.82 -11.47 -20.39
C THR A 59 17.81 -10.32 -20.43
N SER A 60 16.51 -10.62 -20.36
CA SER A 60 15.46 -9.61 -20.24
C SER A 60 15.36 -9.02 -18.84
N PHE A 61 15.87 -9.69 -17.81
CA PHE A 61 15.66 -9.29 -16.41
C PHE A 61 16.94 -8.85 -15.70
N PHE A 62 18.12 -9.16 -16.24
CA PHE A 62 19.39 -8.85 -15.60
C PHE A 62 20.34 -8.11 -16.54
N ASN A 63 21.05 -7.13 -15.99
CA ASN A 63 22.11 -6.42 -16.71
C ASN A 63 23.47 -7.15 -16.58
N ALA A 64 24.52 -6.59 -17.20
CA ALA A 64 25.87 -7.16 -17.16
C ALA A 64 26.51 -7.24 -15.77
N ALA A 65 25.96 -6.55 -14.77
CA ALA A 65 26.38 -6.66 -13.37
C ALA A 65 25.56 -7.71 -12.59
N GLY A 66 24.73 -8.51 -13.28
CA GLY A 66 23.82 -9.45 -12.64
C GLY A 66 22.79 -8.74 -11.75
N GLN A 67 22.40 -7.50 -12.07
CA GLN A 67 21.42 -6.76 -11.28
C GLN A 67 20.07 -6.73 -12.00
N PRO A 68 18.94 -6.85 -11.26
CA PRO A 68 17.60 -6.67 -11.80
C PRO A 68 17.49 -5.38 -12.61
N SER A 69 17.14 -5.48 -13.89
CA SER A 69 17.03 -4.35 -14.80
C SER A 69 16.05 -4.66 -15.94
N PRO A 70 14.92 -3.93 -16.02
CA PRO A 70 14.43 -2.90 -15.12
C PRO A 70 13.99 -3.47 -13.77
N ALA A 71 13.74 -2.58 -12.80
CA ALA A 71 13.02 -2.96 -11.60
C ALA A 71 11.58 -3.36 -11.97
N LEU A 72 11.11 -4.48 -11.45
CA LEU A 72 9.75 -4.97 -11.67
C LEU A 72 8.80 -4.52 -10.54
N PRO A 73 7.49 -4.33 -10.83
CA PRO A 73 6.83 -4.53 -12.13
C PRO A 73 7.15 -3.42 -13.14
N ASP A 74 7.27 -3.77 -14.42
CA ASP A 74 7.57 -2.85 -15.51
C ASP A 74 6.61 -3.05 -16.70
N ALA A 75 6.14 -1.96 -17.30
CA ALA A 75 5.15 -2.00 -18.38
C ALA A 75 5.65 -2.70 -19.65
N SER A 76 6.97 -2.75 -19.87
CA SER A 76 7.58 -3.48 -21.00
C SER A 76 7.69 -4.99 -20.75
N ARG A 77 7.45 -5.46 -19.53
CA ARG A 77 7.50 -6.87 -19.11
C ARG A 77 6.18 -7.24 -18.42
N PRO A 78 5.06 -7.24 -19.15
CA PRO A 78 3.74 -7.40 -18.57
C PRO A 78 3.60 -8.75 -17.85
N GLY A 79 3.07 -8.71 -16.62
CA GLY A 79 2.86 -9.89 -15.78
C GLY A 79 4.07 -10.30 -14.94
N PHE A 80 5.28 -9.87 -15.27
CA PHE A 80 6.45 -10.13 -14.42
C PHE A 80 6.44 -9.20 -13.21
N THR A 81 6.54 -9.79 -12.02
CA THR A 81 6.33 -9.08 -10.75
C THR A 81 7.64 -8.80 -10.05
N ASN A 82 8.58 -9.76 -10.09
CA ASN A 82 9.84 -9.71 -9.36
C ASN A 82 10.94 -10.51 -10.07
N SER A 83 12.19 -10.16 -9.81
CA SER A 83 13.37 -10.87 -10.31
C SER A 83 14.52 -10.70 -9.33
N GLY A 84 15.29 -11.76 -9.11
CA GLY A 84 16.45 -11.76 -8.23
C GLY A 84 17.61 -12.56 -8.82
N PHE A 85 18.83 -12.12 -8.51
CA PHE A 85 20.07 -12.70 -9.00
C PHE A 85 21.07 -12.79 -7.84
N SER A 86 21.81 -13.89 -7.77
CA SER A 86 22.86 -14.15 -6.80
C SER A 86 24.10 -14.62 -7.53
N LYS A 87 25.14 -13.78 -7.53
CA LYS A 87 26.49 -14.21 -7.90
C LYS A 87 27.16 -14.81 -6.68
N ASP A 88 27.61 -16.04 -6.81
CA ASP A 88 28.13 -16.85 -5.69
C ASP A 88 29.66 -16.93 -5.68
N PHE A 89 30.30 -16.79 -6.83
CA PHE A 89 31.75 -16.84 -6.92
C PHE A 89 32.44 -15.47 -6.80
N SER A 90 33.73 -15.51 -6.49
CA SER A 90 34.63 -14.35 -6.51
C SER A 90 35.79 -14.53 -7.49
N ARG A 91 36.47 -13.43 -7.81
CA ARG A 91 37.71 -13.45 -8.61
C ARG A 91 38.90 -13.03 -7.74
N ASN A 92 40.06 -13.63 -8.01
CA ASN A 92 41.34 -13.19 -7.45
C ASN A 92 41.72 -11.80 -8.01
N ALA A 93 42.74 -11.18 -7.40
CA ALA A 93 43.23 -9.87 -7.82
C ALA A 93 43.75 -9.84 -9.28
N ASP A 94 44.15 -10.99 -9.83
CA ASP A 94 44.57 -11.15 -11.22
C ASP A 94 43.42 -11.43 -12.20
N GLY A 95 42.17 -11.47 -11.70
CA GLY A 95 40.96 -11.75 -12.47
C GLY A 95 40.65 -13.23 -12.64
N SER A 96 41.51 -14.15 -12.18
CA SER A 96 41.24 -15.59 -12.21
C SER A 96 40.12 -15.98 -11.26
N TYR A 97 39.50 -17.14 -11.50
CA TYR A 97 38.50 -17.72 -10.62
C TYR A 97 39.05 -17.98 -9.21
N SER A 98 38.32 -17.59 -8.17
CA SER A 98 38.64 -17.93 -6.79
C SER A 98 37.90 -19.20 -6.38
N THR A 99 38.63 -20.22 -5.95
CA THR A 99 38.05 -21.45 -5.40
C THR A 99 37.61 -21.31 -3.94
N ALA A 100 37.87 -20.16 -3.33
CA ALA A 100 37.43 -19.85 -1.97
C ALA A 100 36.00 -19.31 -1.99
N ASP A 101 35.17 -19.86 -1.11
CA ASP A 101 33.73 -19.62 -1.06
C ASP A 101 33.20 -19.50 0.38
N HIS A 102 32.28 -18.57 0.62
CA HIS A 102 31.63 -18.31 1.90
C HIS A 102 30.27 -18.98 2.07
N THR A 103 29.70 -19.57 1.01
CA THR A 103 28.32 -20.05 0.93
C THR A 103 28.25 -21.56 0.67
N THR A 104 29.07 -22.33 1.40
CA THR A 104 28.92 -23.80 1.45
C THR A 104 28.08 -24.24 2.63
N PHE A 105 27.28 -25.30 2.48
CA PHE A 105 26.65 -26.00 3.59
C PHE A 105 27.70 -26.76 4.41
N ALA A 106 27.59 -26.65 5.74
CA ALA A 106 28.39 -27.45 6.66
C ALA A 106 27.80 -28.86 6.85
N THR A 107 28.65 -29.78 7.33
CA THR A 107 28.27 -31.16 7.61
C THR A 107 27.08 -31.24 8.57
N GLY A 108 26.00 -31.90 8.14
CA GLY A 108 24.80 -32.15 8.95
C GLY A 108 23.54 -31.46 8.43
N SER A 109 23.68 -30.43 7.59
CA SER A 109 22.56 -29.78 6.90
C SER A 109 21.82 -30.78 6.01
N LYS A 110 20.48 -30.74 6.08
CA LYS A 110 19.55 -31.65 5.37
C LYS A 110 18.25 -30.91 5.10
N ASP A 111 17.66 -31.16 3.94
CA ASP A 111 16.37 -30.56 3.55
C ASP A 111 15.22 -30.92 4.50
N THR A 112 15.32 -32.05 5.20
CA THR A 112 14.30 -32.50 6.15
C THR A 112 14.38 -31.81 7.52
N LEU A 113 15.38 -30.94 7.74
CA LEU A 113 15.55 -30.21 8.99
C LEU A 113 15.05 -28.77 8.83
N ASN A 114 14.54 -28.19 9.91
CA ASN A 114 14.29 -26.75 9.94
C ASN A 114 15.60 -25.98 9.75
N ILE A 115 15.52 -24.81 9.09
CA ILE A 115 16.66 -23.92 8.84
C ILE A 115 17.43 -23.62 10.13
N THR A 116 16.78 -23.06 11.15
CA THR A 116 17.42 -22.83 12.45
C THR A 116 16.90 -23.85 13.48
N PRO A 117 17.77 -24.61 14.17
CA PRO A 117 19.24 -24.65 14.10
C PRO A 117 19.77 -25.76 13.16
N GLY A 118 18.92 -26.33 12.28
CA GLY A 118 19.25 -27.56 11.55
C GLY A 118 20.19 -27.36 10.37
N TRP A 119 20.27 -26.16 9.80
CA TRP A 119 21.18 -25.82 8.73
C TRP A 119 22.33 -24.97 9.24
N GLN A 120 23.50 -25.23 8.69
CA GLN A 120 24.72 -24.50 8.95
C GLN A 120 25.46 -24.24 7.63
N CYS A 121 26.11 -23.08 7.51
CA CYS A 121 27.05 -22.78 6.44
C CYS A 121 28.49 -22.74 6.96
N SER A 122 29.45 -22.93 6.06
CA SER A 122 30.88 -22.85 6.30
C SER A 122 31.59 -22.10 5.18
N PHE A 123 32.71 -21.49 5.52
CA PHE A 123 33.68 -21.03 4.55
C PHE A 123 34.55 -22.20 4.08
N ALA A 124 34.72 -22.34 2.76
CA ALA A 124 35.60 -23.32 2.14
C ALA A 124 36.73 -22.60 1.40
N ASN A 125 37.98 -22.98 1.68
CA ASN A 125 39.13 -22.43 0.93
C ASN A 125 39.21 -22.97 -0.51
N ASN A 126 38.63 -24.15 -0.75
CA ASN A 126 38.63 -24.82 -2.04
C ASN A 126 37.33 -25.61 -2.18
N VAL A 127 36.34 -25.04 -2.86
CA VAL A 127 35.16 -25.80 -3.30
C VAL A 127 35.56 -26.72 -4.45
N ASN A 128 34.93 -27.89 -4.53
CA ASN A 128 35.19 -28.83 -5.62
C ASN A 128 34.49 -28.34 -6.89
N ASP A 129 35.21 -28.28 -8.00
CA ASP A 129 34.70 -27.71 -9.25
C ASP A 129 33.31 -28.23 -9.69
N LYS A 130 33.00 -29.50 -9.41
CA LYS A 130 31.74 -30.13 -9.85
C LYS A 130 30.51 -29.55 -9.15
N ILE A 131 30.67 -29.15 -7.88
CA ILE A 131 29.58 -28.73 -6.99
C ILE A 131 29.53 -27.21 -6.83
N ASP A 132 30.47 -26.50 -7.42
CA ASP A 132 30.65 -25.06 -7.25
C ASP A 132 29.64 -24.30 -8.12
N ILE A 133 28.84 -23.43 -7.49
CA ILE A 133 27.82 -22.61 -8.12
C ILE A 133 28.46 -21.27 -8.51
N LEU A 134 28.09 -20.76 -9.68
CA LEU A 134 28.56 -19.46 -10.14
C LEU A 134 27.49 -18.41 -9.92
N ASN A 135 26.30 -18.68 -10.44
CA ASN A 135 25.19 -17.76 -10.40
C ASN A 135 23.90 -18.57 -10.17
N ALA A 136 22.96 -18.00 -9.43
CA ALA A 136 21.59 -18.46 -9.38
C ALA A 136 20.64 -17.28 -9.52
N TYR A 137 19.50 -17.49 -10.16
CA TYR A 137 18.52 -16.45 -10.40
C TYR A 137 17.11 -17.00 -10.38
N ALA A 138 16.16 -16.10 -10.10
CA ALA A 138 14.74 -16.41 -10.11
C ALA A 138 13.93 -15.22 -10.64
N VAL A 139 12.82 -15.53 -11.30
CA VAL A 139 11.85 -14.56 -11.84
C VAL A 139 10.44 -15.02 -11.48
N ALA A 140 9.64 -14.09 -10.97
CA ALA A 140 8.23 -14.30 -10.65
C ALA A 140 7.34 -13.70 -11.74
N TYR A 141 6.30 -14.45 -12.12
CA TYR A 141 5.39 -14.09 -13.18
C TYR A 141 3.95 -14.39 -12.77
N THR A 142 3.08 -13.39 -12.86
CA THR A 142 1.63 -13.55 -12.78
C THR A 142 1.05 -13.41 -14.18
N ASN A 143 0.58 -14.52 -14.75
CA ASN A 143 0.06 -14.55 -16.10
C ASN A 143 -1.16 -13.63 -16.26
N PRO A 144 -1.09 -12.56 -17.06
CA PRO A 144 -2.20 -11.60 -17.19
C PRO A 144 -3.49 -12.20 -17.77
N ALA A 145 -3.40 -13.33 -18.48
CA ALA A 145 -4.55 -13.96 -19.12
C ALA A 145 -5.45 -14.74 -18.14
N ASN A 146 -4.87 -15.30 -17.07
CA ASN A 146 -5.59 -16.20 -16.16
C ASN A 146 -5.24 -16.03 -14.67
N GLY A 147 -4.31 -15.13 -14.33
CA GLY A 147 -3.88 -14.86 -12.96
C GLY A 147 -3.03 -15.95 -12.32
N HIS A 148 -2.55 -16.94 -13.08
CA HIS A 148 -1.66 -17.97 -12.55
C HIS A 148 -0.33 -17.35 -12.10
N GLU A 149 0.16 -17.77 -10.95
CA GLU A 149 1.47 -17.42 -10.39
C GLU A 149 2.49 -18.49 -10.79
N ILE A 150 3.62 -18.07 -11.35
CA ILE A 150 4.68 -18.93 -11.86
C ILE A 150 6.03 -18.44 -11.35
N LEU A 151 6.88 -19.38 -10.94
CA LEU A 151 8.29 -19.15 -10.65
C LEU A 151 9.15 -19.75 -11.75
N TYR A 152 10.08 -18.96 -12.27
CA TYR A 152 11.20 -19.43 -13.09
C TYR A 152 12.47 -19.34 -12.27
N PHE A 153 13.36 -20.31 -12.39
CA PHE A 153 14.63 -20.35 -11.69
C PHE A 153 15.73 -20.92 -12.55
N GLY A 154 16.97 -20.47 -12.34
CA GLY A 154 18.14 -20.93 -13.06
C GLY A 154 19.39 -20.91 -12.20
N LEU A 155 20.37 -21.73 -12.59
CA LEU A 155 21.66 -21.86 -11.93
C LEU A 155 22.75 -22.21 -12.93
N GLU A 156 23.93 -21.63 -12.71
CA GLU A 156 25.16 -21.90 -13.43
C GLU A 156 26.14 -22.64 -12.52
N ARG A 157 26.78 -23.68 -13.05
CA ARG A 157 27.81 -24.47 -12.34
C ARG A 157 29.17 -24.28 -13.00
N PHE A 158 30.25 -24.36 -12.20
CA PHE A 158 31.60 -24.08 -12.68
C PHE A 158 32.20 -25.13 -13.65
N SER A 159 31.68 -26.35 -13.62
CA SER A 159 32.22 -27.46 -14.41
C SER A 159 31.17 -28.51 -14.72
N ASN A 160 31.05 -28.94 -15.98
CA ASN A 160 30.20 -30.05 -16.44
C ASN A 160 30.70 -31.47 -16.09
N SER A 161 31.58 -31.63 -15.10
CA SER A 161 32.13 -32.95 -14.75
C SER A 161 31.07 -33.96 -14.26
N GLY A 162 30.61 -34.83 -15.16
CA GLY A 162 29.65 -35.89 -14.88
C GLY A 162 28.24 -35.37 -14.52
N ASP A 163 27.37 -36.32 -14.19
CA ASP A 163 25.97 -36.03 -13.84
C ASP A 163 25.87 -35.17 -12.58
N ALA A 164 24.86 -34.31 -12.52
CA ALA A 164 24.65 -33.35 -11.45
C ALA A 164 23.24 -33.44 -10.86
N ASN A 165 23.13 -32.97 -9.63
CA ASN A 165 21.86 -32.78 -8.93
C ASN A 165 21.87 -31.39 -8.33
N VAL A 166 20.74 -30.71 -8.46
CA VAL A 166 20.54 -29.34 -7.97
C VAL A 166 19.27 -29.27 -7.14
N GLY A 167 19.23 -28.35 -6.21
CA GLY A 167 18.04 -28.00 -5.45
C GLY A 167 17.75 -26.52 -5.54
N PHE A 168 16.47 -26.16 -5.38
CA PHE A 168 16.04 -24.78 -5.20
C PHE A 168 15.05 -24.71 -4.05
N TRP A 169 15.39 -23.95 -3.03
CA TRP A 169 14.45 -23.55 -1.99
C TRP A 169 13.84 -22.20 -2.35
N PHE A 170 12.51 -22.11 -2.28
CA PHE A 170 11.78 -20.84 -2.25
C PHE A 170 11.15 -20.68 -0.87
N LEU A 171 11.58 -19.63 -0.16
CA LEU A 171 11.38 -19.45 1.27
C LEU A 171 10.66 -18.14 1.53
N GLN A 172 9.64 -18.18 2.39
CA GLN A 172 8.88 -17.00 2.76
C GLN A 172 9.61 -16.13 3.79
N ASP A 173 10.45 -16.73 4.63
CA ASP A 173 11.29 -15.99 5.60
C ASP A 173 12.61 -15.50 4.95
N ASN A 174 13.26 -14.55 5.61
CA ASN A 174 14.60 -14.10 5.22
C ASN A 174 15.68 -15.03 5.76
N VAL A 175 15.87 -16.13 5.05
CA VAL A 175 16.85 -17.15 5.40
C VAL A 175 18.24 -16.70 4.96
N ASN A 176 19.22 -16.70 5.85
CA ASN A 176 20.56 -16.19 5.53
C ASN A 176 21.65 -16.94 6.30
N CYS A 177 22.84 -17.04 5.71
CA CYS A 177 24.03 -17.51 6.39
C CYS A 177 25.29 -16.96 5.73
N VAL A 178 26.18 -16.39 6.53
CA VAL A 178 27.53 -15.98 6.08
C VAL A 178 28.52 -16.48 7.11
N SER A 179 29.43 -17.36 6.70
CA SER A 179 30.44 -17.92 7.59
C SER A 179 31.70 -17.04 7.65
N PRO A 180 32.17 -16.64 8.85
CA PRO A 180 33.42 -15.89 9.00
C PRO A 180 34.68 -16.79 9.06
N GLY A 181 34.58 -18.10 8.78
CA GLY A 181 35.72 -19.03 8.85
C GLY A 181 35.47 -20.35 9.58
N GLY A 182 34.21 -20.70 9.87
CA GLY A 182 33.80 -21.95 10.52
C GLY A 182 32.28 -22.16 10.48
N SER A 183 31.79 -23.36 10.83
CA SER A 183 30.36 -23.67 10.76
C SER A 183 29.53 -22.68 11.59
N THR A 184 28.60 -22.01 10.94
CA THR A 184 27.69 -21.01 11.53
C THR A 184 26.26 -21.41 11.21
N ALA A 185 25.34 -21.27 12.17
CA ALA A 185 23.93 -21.57 11.93
C ALA A 185 23.34 -20.57 10.94
N PHE A 186 22.45 -21.06 10.08
CA PHE A 186 21.57 -20.18 9.33
C PHE A 186 20.68 -19.37 10.29
N THR A 187 20.21 -18.22 9.83
CA THR A 187 19.12 -17.46 10.43
C THR A 187 17.83 -17.68 9.65
N GLY A 188 16.69 -17.45 10.30
CA GLY A 188 15.35 -17.66 9.72
C GLY A 188 14.79 -19.05 10.04
N SER A 189 13.56 -19.32 9.62
CA SER A 189 12.89 -20.61 9.80
C SER A 189 11.99 -20.95 8.64
N HIS A 190 11.67 -22.23 8.49
CA HIS A 190 10.66 -22.61 7.51
C HIS A 190 9.29 -22.08 7.92
N VAL A 191 8.54 -21.68 6.91
CA VAL A 191 7.14 -21.29 7.01
C VAL A 191 6.30 -22.28 6.21
N ASP A 192 5.05 -22.49 6.64
CA ASP A 192 4.16 -23.42 5.96
C ASP A 192 3.93 -22.99 4.52
N GLY A 193 4.24 -23.89 3.59
CA GLY A 193 4.20 -23.63 2.15
C GLY A 193 5.52 -23.23 1.51
N ASP A 194 6.64 -23.19 2.25
CA ASP A 194 7.97 -23.14 1.63
C ASP A 194 8.16 -24.34 0.68
N LEU A 195 8.88 -24.11 -0.41
CA LEU A 195 9.01 -25.09 -1.49
C LEU A 195 10.47 -25.51 -1.65
N LEU A 196 10.68 -26.81 -1.79
CA LEU A 196 11.93 -27.38 -2.26
C LEU A 196 11.67 -27.99 -3.64
N ILE A 197 12.44 -27.57 -4.63
CA ILE A 197 12.54 -28.22 -5.92
C ILE A 197 13.85 -29.00 -5.94
N VAL A 198 13.80 -30.26 -6.39
CA VAL A 198 15.00 -31.08 -6.59
C VAL A 198 15.01 -31.60 -8.00
N SER A 199 16.14 -31.46 -8.68
CA SER A 199 16.31 -31.89 -10.07
C SER A 199 17.65 -32.58 -10.28
N SER A 200 17.71 -33.37 -11.34
CA SER A 200 18.94 -34.03 -11.78
C SER A 200 19.06 -34.03 -13.29
N PHE A 201 20.29 -33.99 -13.75
CA PHE A 201 20.60 -33.98 -15.17
C PHE A 201 21.93 -34.68 -15.44
N THR A 202 22.03 -35.23 -16.64
CA THR A 202 23.21 -35.96 -17.09
C THR A 202 24.17 -35.05 -17.84
N ASN A 203 25.43 -35.46 -17.95
CA ASN A 203 26.43 -34.76 -18.79
C ASN A 203 26.14 -34.80 -20.31
N GLY A 204 24.95 -35.26 -20.71
CA GLY A 204 24.46 -35.26 -22.09
C GLY A 204 23.45 -34.15 -22.40
N GLY A 205 23.21 -33.23 -21.47
CA GLY A 205 22.27 -32.12 -21.66
C GLY A 205 20.81 -32.53 -21.56
N VAL A 206 20.47 -33.46 -20.65
CA VAL A 206 19.08 -33.91 -20.44
C VAL A 206 18.73 -33.91 -18.96
N VAL A 207 17.61 -33.25 -18.63
CA VAL A 207 17.00 -33.32 -17.30
C VAL A 207 16.26 -34.63 -17.14
N SER A 208 16.58 -35.36 -16.08
CA SER A 208 16.01 -36.68 -15.80
C SER A 208 14.69 -36.59 -15.04
N THR A 209 14.63 -35.72 -14.03
CA THR A 209 13.44 -35.50 -13.20
C THR A 209 13.48 -34.11 -12.59
N ILE A 210 12.31 -33.53 -12.32
CA ILE A 210 12.13 -32.39 -11.41
C ILE A 210 10.98 -32.71 -10.46
N ASP A 211 11.25 -32.71 -9.16
CA ASP A 211 10.28 -32.97 -8.10
C ASP A 211 10.16 -31.76 -7.19
N VAL A 212 8.93 -31.37 -6.87
CA VAL A 212 8.63 -30.23 -5.98
C VAL A 212 8.02 -30.77 -4.71
N TYR A 213 8.57 -30.38 -3.57
CA TYR A 213 8.13 -30.74 -2.23
C TYR A 213 7.69 -29.49 -1.47
N ARG A 214 6.74 -29.67 -0.56
CA ARG A 214 6.18 -28.61 0.27
C ARG A 214 6.58 -28.83 1.72
N TRP A 215 7.04 -27.77 2.39
CA TRP A 215 7.18 -27.77 3.84
C TRP A 215 5.81 -27.58 4.52
N ASN A 216 5.49 -28.48 5.46
CA ASN A 216 4.24 -28.45 6.20
C ASN A 216 4.48 -27.95 7.64
N GLY A 217 3.78 -26.88 8.04
CA GLY A 217 3.95 -26.23 9.34
C GLY A 217 5.06 -25.17 9.36
N GLY A 218 5.37 -24.60 10.53
CA GLY A 218 6.45 -23.62 10.69
C GLY A 218 7.79 -24.25 11.10
N ALA A 219 8.53 -23.59 11.98
CA ALA A 219 9.83 -24.06 12.48
C ALA A 219 9.82 -25.48 13.11
N GLY A 220 8.68 -25.90 13.68
CA GLY A 220 8.48 -27.27 14.22
C GLY A 220 7.84 -28.25 13.23
N GLY A 221 7.74 -27.85 11.96
CA GLY A 221 7.12 -28.61 10.88
C GLY A 221 8.04 -29.68 10.27
N SER A 222 7.68 -30.14 9.10
CA SER A 222 8.46 -31.12 8.33
C SER A 222 8.21 -31.00 6.83
N LEU A 223 9.23 -31.35 6.05
CA LEU A 223 9.11 -31.52 4.61
C LEU A 223 8.22 -32.72 4.26
N ASP A 224 7.24 -32.54 3.37
CA ASP A 224 6.51 -33.67 2.79
C ASP A 224 7.46 -34.56 2.00
N THR A 225 7.35 -35.87 2.17
CA THR A 225 8.16 -36.84 1.42
C THR A 225 7.55 -37.20 0.07
N THR A 226 6.31 -36.77 -0.18
CA THR A 226 5.63 -36.93 -1.46
C THR A 226 5.72 -35.64 -2.27
N PRO A 227 6.21 -35.66 -3.53
CA PRO A 227 6.21 -34.48 -4.36
C PRO A 227 4.78 -33.96 -4.61
N VAL A 228 4.59 -32.66 -4.44
CA VAL A 228 3.35 -31.92 -4.79
C VAL A 228 3.29 -31.58 -6.28
N ALA A 229 4.43 -31.57 -6.96
CA ALA A 229 4.53 -31.51 -8.41
C ALA A 229 5.69 -32.38 -8.92
N HIS A 230 5.56 -32.84 -10.14
CA HIS A 230 6.56 -33.64 -10.84
C HIS A 230 6.62 -33.19 -12.31
N GLY A 231 7.81 -33.23 -12.88
CA GLY A 231 8.07 -32.91 -14.27
C GLY A 231 9.34 -33.60 -14.80
N VAL A 232 9.61 -33.34 -16.08
CA VAL A 232 10.75 -33.88 -16.83
C VAL A 232 11.40 -32.76 -17.64
N ASP A 233 12.22 -33.11 -18.63
CA ASP A 233 12.85 -32.13 -19.51
C ASP A 233 11.82 -31.28 -20.27
N CYS A 234 11.89 -29.94 -20.15
CA CYS A 234 11.03 -29.00 -20.87
C CYS A 234 11.07 -29.21 -22.39
N LYS A 235 12.19 -29.70 -22.93
CA LYS A 235 12.34 -29.96 -24.38
C LYS A 235 11.64 -31.25 -24.85
N SER A 236 11.22 -32.11 -23.91
CA SER A 236 10.67 -33.44 -24.21
C SER A 236 9.20 -33.61 -23.81
N THR A 237 8.69 -32.72 -22.96
CA THR A 237 7.33 -32.80 -22.43
C THR A 237 6.29 -32.41 -23.48
N LEU A 238 5.09 -32.99 -23.38
CA LEU A 238 3.95 -32.65 -24.23
C LEU A 238 3.08 -31.70 -23.40
N GLY A 239 2.77 -30.51 -23.94
CA GLY A 239 2.28 -29.35 -23.18
C GLY A 239 1.19 -29.57 -22.11
N GLY A 240 1.09 -28.65 -21.16
CA GLY A 240 0.18 -28.71 -20.00
C GLY A 240 0.84 -29.19 -18.70
N ASP A 241 2.16 -29.27 -18.68
CA ASP A 241 3.00 -29.45 -17.50
C ASP A 241 3.01 -28.19 -16.63
N ALA A 242 2.83 -28.41 -15.33
CA ALA A 242 2.92 -27.36 -14.32
C ALA A 242 4.33 -27.24 -13.73
N ALA A 243 5.23 -28.16 -14.07
CA ALA A 243 6.64 -28.11 -13.69
C ALA A 243 7.48 -28.78 -14.77
N CYS A 244 8.57 -28.14 -15.18
CA CYS A 244 9.61 -28.75 -15.99
C CYS A 244 10.94 -28.05 -15.72
N ALA A 245 12.02 -28.69 -16.11
CA ALA A 245 13.33 -28.06 -16.13
C ALA A 245 14.09 -28.49 -17.37
N THR A 246 15.09 -27.73 -17.78
CA THR A 246 16.01 -28.12 -18.85
C THR A 246 17.42 -27.69 -18.52
N VAL A 247 18.36 -28.15 -19.33
CA VAL A 247 19.77 -27.82 -19.24
C VAL A 247 20.27 -27.51 -20.64
N ASN A 248 21.28 -26.65 -20.74
CA ASN A 248 21.90 -26.37 -22.02
C ASN A 248 22.53 -27.64 -22.63
N ASP A 249 22.16 -27.92 -23.87
CA ASP A 249 22.49 -29.16 -24.58
C ASP A 249 23.40 -28.87 -25.80
N PRO A 250 23.85 -29.89 -26.55
CA PRO A 250 24.69 -29.68 -27.73
C PRO A 250 24.07 -28.82 -28.86
N ASN A 251 22.75 -28.64 -28.90
CA ASN A 251 22.09 -27.73 -29.85
C ASN A 251 22.19 -26.28 -29.38
N ASN A 252 22.13 -26.02 -28.07
CA ASN A 252 22.41 -24.70 -27.50
C ASN A 252 23.90 -24.35 -27.68
N GLY A 253 24.79 -25.32 -27.48
CA GLY A 253 26.24 -25.12 -27.56
C GLY A 253 26.81 -24.40 -26.34
N THR A 254 27.94 -23.70 -26.53
CA THR A 254 28.56 -22.86 -25.50
C THR A 254 27.81 -21.54 -25.39
N LEU A 255 27.37 -21.19 -24.19
CA LEU A 255 26.60 -19.98 -23.88
C LEU A 255 27.52 -18.86 -23.38
N ASP A 256 27.20 -17.62 -23.74
CA ASP A 256 27.94 -16.41 -23.36
C ASP A 256 26.96 -15.42 -22.68
N PRO A 257 26.66 -15.62 -21.39
CA PRO A 257 25.76 -14.73 -20.67
C PRO A 257 26.39 -13.33 -20.53
N PRO A 258 25.59 -12.25 -20.50
CA PRO A 258 26.13 -10.89 -20.46
C PRO A 258 26.71 -10.51 -19.08
N TRP A 259 26.43 -11.30 -18.05
CA TRP A 259 26.95 -11.10 -16.70
C TRP A 259 28.21 -11.92 -16.44
N ASP A 260 28.90 -11.57 -15.36
CA ASP A 260 30.13 -12.27 -14.98
C ASP A 260 29.85 -13.75 -14.64
N THR A 261 30.50 -14.65 -15.37
CA THR A 261 30.50 -16.09 -15.13
C THR A 261 31.93 -16.63 -15.27
N ALA A 262 32.15 -17.90 -14.94
CA ALA A 262 33.46 -18.53 -15.00
C ALA A 262 33.34 -19.97 -15.51
N ASN A 263 34.48 -20.55 -15.89
CA ASN A 263 34.52 -21.93 -16.32
C ASN A 263 35.82 -22.59 -15.89
N LYS A 264 35.76 -23.88 -15.57
CA LYS A 264 36.94 -24.71 -15.29
C LYS A 264 37.97 -24.70 -16.42
N ASN A 265 37.55 -24.51 -17.68
CA ASN A 265 38.45 -24.40 -18.82
C ASN A 265 39.25 -23.07 -18.85
N GLY A 266 38.98 -22.15 -17.92
CA GLY A 266 39.59 -20.82 -17.80
C GLY A 266 38.84 -19.71 -18.53
N GLY A 267 37.71 -20.04 -19.19
CA GLY A 267 36.83 -19.11 -19.88
C GLY A 267 35.83 -18.40 -18.97
N SER A 268 34.90 -17.67 -19.59
CA SER A 268 33.78 -16.99 -18.94
C SER A 268 32.51 -17.22 -19.74
N THR A 269 32.28 -18.49 -20.06
CA THR A 269 31.16 -19.02 -20.83
C THR A 269 30.64 -20.27 -20.15
N ASN A 270 29.38 -20.64 -20.37
CA ASN A 270 28.83 -21.91 -19.89
C ASN A 270 28.88 -22.95 -21.02
N GLU A 271 29.65 -24.01 -20.83
CA GLU A 271 29.67 -25.16 -21.74
C GLU A 271 28.40 -26.00 -21.57
N VAL A 272 28.19 -26.95 -22.48
CA VAL A 272 27.10 -27.93 -22.39
C VAL A 272 27.05 -28.57 -20.99
N SER A 273 25.84 -28.66 -20.43
CA SER A 273 25.56 -29.18 -19.08
C SER A 273 26.07 -28.32 -17.91
N GLU A 274 26.19 -27.00 -18.11
CA GLU A 274 26.62 -26.04 -17.08
C GLU A 274 25.57 -24.96 -16.74
N PHE A 275 24.51 -24.86 -17.52
CA PHE A 275 23.39 -23.97 -17.26
C PHE A 275 22.09 -24.77 -17.12
N PHE A 276 21.45 -24.65 -15.96
CA PHE A 276 20.18 -25.29 -15.62
C PHE A 276 19.10 -24.22 -15.45
N GLU A 277 17.89 -24.52 -15.89
CA GLU A 277 16.72 -23.69 -15.64
C GLU A 277 15.45 -24.52 -15.49
N GLY A 278 14.42 -23.92 -14.90
CA GLY A 278 13.11 -24.55 -14.78
C GLY A 278 12.01 -23.56 -14.44
N GLY A 279 10.79 -24.08 -14.52
CA GLY A 279 9.57 -23.35 -14.23
C GLY A 279 8.61 -24.17 -13.37
N LEU A 280 7.86 -23.49 -12.52
CA LEU A 280 6.79 -24.05 -11.69
C LEU A 280 5.56 -23.14 -11.70
N ASP A 281 4.43 -23.65 -12.20
CA ASP A 281 3.12 -23.02 -12.05
C ASP A 281 2.57 -23.34 -10.66
N LEU A 282 2.68 -22.36 -9.76
CA LEU A 282 2.24 -22.44 -8.38
C LEU A 282 0.72 -22.58 -8.29
N THR A 283 -0.02 -21.83 -9.10
CA THR A 283 -1.48 -21.84 -9.07
C THR A 283 -2.04 -23.19 -9.51
N ALA A 284 -1.49 -23.78 -10.57
CA ALA A 284 -1.91 -25.09 -11.07
C ALA A 284 -1.71 -26.22 -10.04
N LYS A 285 -0.83 -26.02 -9.06
CA LYS A 285 -0.55 -26.97 -7.97
C LYS A 285 -1.10 -26.56 -6.61
N GLY A 286 -1.83 -25.44 -6.53
CA GLY A 286 -2.36 -24.93 -5.25
C GLY A 286 -1.29 -24.46 -4.27
N LEU A 287 -0.14 -24.02 -4.81
CA LEU A 287 1.03 -23.53 -4.07
C LEU A 287 1.11 -22.00 -4.06
N GLY A 288 0.24 -21.32 -4.81
CA GLY A 288 0.21 -19.86 -4.92
C GLY A 288 -0.31 -19.13 -3.68
N GLY A 289 -0.30 -17.80 -3.76
CA GLY A 289 -0.72 -16.87 -2.72
C GLY A 289 0.26 -16.71 -1.56
N LYS A 290 1.49 -17.20 -1.76
CA LYS A 290 2.62 -17.00 -0.86
C LYS A 290 3.45 -15.82 -1.34
N CYS A 291 4.31 -15.31 -0.46
CA CYS A 291 5.37 -14.37 -0.84
C CYS A 291 6.67 -15.14 -0.70
N PHE A 292 7.27 -15.56 -1.82
CA PHE A 292 8.61 -16.14 -1.77
C PHE A 292 9.62 -15.00 -1.76
N ASN A 293 10.19 -14.74 -0.58
CA ASN A 293 11.09 -13.63 -0.39
C ASN A 293 12.53 -14.00 -0.76
N THR A 294 12.97 -15.20 -0.36
CA THR A 294 14.32 -15.70 -0.56
C THR A 294 14.29 -16.91 -1.48
N PHE A 295 15.24 -17.01 -2.40
CA PHE A 295 15.54 -18.25 -3.09
C PHE A 295 16.97 -18.70 -2.76
N ILE A 296 17.16 -20.01 -2.65
CA ILE A 296 18.48 -20.63 -2.47
C ILE A 296 18.60 -21.73 -3.50
N GLY A 297 19.51 -21.57 -4.48
CA GLY A 297 19.92 -22.65 -5.36
C GLY A 297 21.07 -23.41 -4.71
N ASP A 298 21.02 -24.74 -4.70
CA ASP A 298 22.07 -25.59 -4.12
C ASP A 298 22.54 -26.69 -5.06
N THR A 299 23.77 -27.17 -4.84
CA THR A 299 24.24 -28.43 -5.42
C THR A 299 24.23 -29.54 -4.38
N ARG A 300 23.96 -30.76 -4.84
CA ARG A 300 23.71 -31.90 -3.95
C ARG A 300 24.19 -33.22 -4.51
N SER A 301 24.38 -34.17 -3.61
CA SER A 301 24.89 -35.51 -3.95
C SER A 301 23.89 -36.41 -4.69
N SER A 302 22.58 -36.16 -4.56
CA SER A 302 21.51 -36.89 -5.25
C SER A 302 20.17 -36.14 -5.11
N GLN A 303 19.13 -36.63 -5.77
CA GLN A 303 17.75 -36.14 -5.64
C GLN A 303 17.10 -36.48 -4.29
N SER A 304 17.75 -37.28 -3.44
CA SER A 304 17.21 -37.70 -2.14
C SER A 304 17.06 -36.50 -1.20
N LEU A 305 15.93 -36.40 -0.48
CA LEU A 305 15.69 -35.39 0.56
C LEU A 305 16.69 -35.44 1.73
N THR A 306 17.43 -36.54 1.88
CA THR A 306 18.49 -36.70 2.90
C THR A 306 19.90 -36.56 2.33
N ALA A 307 20.03 -36.07 1.09
CA ALA A 307 21.31 -35.88 0.42
C ALA A 307 22.28 -35.02 1.25
N THR A 308 23.57 -35.22 1.03
CA THR A 308 24.56 -34.21 1.37
C THR A 308 24.36 -33.02 0.44
N LEU A 309 24.11 -31.86 1.05
CA LEU A 309 24.09 -30.54 0.41
C LEU A 309 25.52 -30.01 0.37
N PHE A 310 25.87 -29.29 -0.69
CA PHE A 310 27.22 -28.82 -0.94
C PHE A 310 27.26 -27.29 -0.95
N ASP A 311 27.20 -26.69 -2.13
CA ASP A 311 27.31 -25.25 -2.30
C ASP A 311 25.93 -24.60 -2.44
N PHE A 312 25.80 -23.31 -2.13
CA PHE A 312 24.53 -22.60 -2.29
C PHE A 312 24.67 -21.12 -2.71
N ALA A 313 23.87 -20.72 -3.70
CA ALA A 313 23.69 -19.32 -4.05
C ALA A 313 22.35 -18.81 -3.52
N ARG A 314 22.37 -17.70 -2.76
CA ARG A 314 21.17 -17.13 -2.13
C ARG A 314 20.82 -15.75 -2.70
N GLY A 315 19.65 -15.64 -3.34
CA GLY A 315 19.11 -14.36 -3.79
C GLY A 315 17.83 -13.92 -3.07
N VAL A 316 17.48 -12.64 -3.26
CA VAL A 316 16.22 -12.03 -2.81
C VAL A 316 15.32 -11.88 -4.02
N LEU A 317 14.12 -12.48 -3.97
CA LEU A 317 13.08 -12.31 -4.98
C LEU A 317 12.13 -11.17 -4.61
N GLY A 318 11.76 -11.03 -3.33
CA GLY A 318 11.04 -9.86 -2.81
C GLY A 318 9.58 -9.71 -3.25
N GLU A 319 8.85 -10.82 -3.39
CA GLU A 319 7.44 -10.83 -3.85
C GLU A 319 6.44 -10.15 -2.89
N CYS A 320 6.83 -9.91 -1.65
CA CYS A 320 6.01 -9.25 -0.65
C CYS A 320 5.74 -7.79 -1.03
N GLY A 321 4.48 -7.34 -0.89
CA GLY A 321 4.04 -5.96 -1.09
C GLY A 321 3.50 -5.35 0.20
N VAL A 322 3.31 -4.03 0.23
CA VAL A 322 2.66 -3.36 1.37
C VAL A 322 1.42 -2.58 0.93
N ALA A 323 0.43 -2.53 1.81
CA ALA A 323 -0.72 -1.64 1.70
C ALA A 323 -0.78 -0.77 2.96
N VAL A 324 -0.82 0.56 2.78
CA VAL A 324 -0.82 1.51 3.89
C VAL A 324 -2.14 2.27 3.91
N THR A 325 -2.77 2.32 5.08
CA THR A 325 -3.90 3.19 5.37
C THR A 325 -3.50 4.15 6.48
N THR A 326 -3.80 5.43 6.31
CA THR A 326 -3.59 6.48 7.30
C THR A 326 -4.94 7.06 7.72
N THR A 327 -5.04 7.62 8.93
CA THR A 327 -6.31 8.10 9.50
C THR A 327 -6.04 9.15 10.59
N PRO A 328 -6.36 10.42 10.32
CA PRO A 328 -6.32 11.48 11.32
C PRO A 328 -7.26 11.19 12.50
N SER A 329 -6.84 11.53 13.72
CA SER A 329 -7.62 11.28 14.94
C SER A 329 -8.90 12.13 15.04
N GLN A 330 -9.02 13.17 14.23
CA GLN A 330 -10.17 14.07 14.20
C GLN A 330 -10.41 14.57 12.77
N SER A 331 -11.68 14.69 12.36
CA SER A 331 -12.07 15.31 11.09
C SER A 331 -12.29 16.83 11.21
N THR A 332 -12.53 17.31 12.43
CA THR A 332 -12.73 18.73 12.74
C THR A 332 -12.15 19.07 14.11
N ARG A 333 -11.55 20.25 14.26
CA ARG A 333 -11.10 20.78 15.57
C ARG A 333 -11.20 22.30 15.66
N GLN A 334 -11.28 22.82 16.88
CA GLN A 334 -11.17 24.27 17.13
C GLN A 334 -9.71 24.71 17.18
N LEU A 335 -9.42 25.90 16.64
CA LEU A 335 -8.13 26.55 16.80
C LEU A 335 -7.85 26.79 18.29
N GLY A 336 -6.64 26.47 18.75
CA GLY A 336 -6.27 26.57 20.17
C GLY A 336 -6.77 25.44 21.06
N SER A 337 -7.48 24.43 20.53
CA SER A 337 -7.83 23.23 21.31
C SER A 337 -6.58 22.56 21.91
N THR A 338 -6.69 22.12 23.17
CA THR A 338 -5.63 21.40 23.88
C THR A 338 -5.59 19.91 23.55
N ASP A 339 -6.65 19.37 22.95
CA ASP A 339 -6.73 17.96 22.57
C ASP A 339 -5.65 17.64 21.52
N PRO A 340 -5.00 16.47 21.62
CA PRO A 340 -3.99 16.07 20.66
C PRO A 340 -4.62 15.78 19.30
N ILE A 341 -3.89 16.11 18.24
CA ILE A 341 -4.24 15.75 16.87
C ILE A 341 -3.09 14.92 16.31
N THR A 342 -3.39 13.69 15.96
CA THR A 342 -2.42 12.69 15.50
C THR A 342 -2.94 12.03 14.24
N ASP A 343 -2.07 11.31 13.57
CA ASP A 343 -2.42 10.42 12.46
C ASP A 343 -1.98 8.99 12.80
N LEU A 344 -2.81 8.00 12.47
CA LEU A 344 -2.52 6.59 12.65
C LEU A 344 -2.26 5.96 11.28
N ALA A 345 -1.04 5.48 11.07
CA ALA A 345 -0.73 4.60 9.96
C ALA A 345 -0.92 3.13 10.38
N ASP A 346 -1.69 2.39 9.59
CA ASP A 346 -1.80 0.93 9.58
C ASP A 346 -1.19 0.43 8.26
N ILE A 347 -0.13 -0.37 8.36
CA ILE A 347 0.55 -0.99 7.24
C ILE A 347 0.36 -2.50 7.27
N ALA A 348 -0.25 -3.02 6.22
CA ALA A 348 -0.46 -4.44 5.98
C ALA A 348 0.63 -4.97 5.05
N GLY A 349 1.25 -6.07 5.44
CA GLY A 349 1.99 -6.94 4.54
C GLY A 349 1.03 -7.67 3.61
N THR A 350 1.36 -7.76 2.33
CA THR A 350 0.53 -8.38 1.30
C THR A 350 1.33 -9.35 0.43
N THR A 351 0.68 -10.42 -0.02
CA THR A 351 1.22 -11.32 -1.05
C THR A 351 0.63 -10.98 -2.43
N GLY A 352 1.20 -11.55 -3.51
CA GLY A 352 0.69 -11.34 -4.88
C GLY A 352 -0.79 -11.69 -5.06
N SER A 353 -1.33 -12.61 -4.25
CA SER A 353 -2.74 -12.98 -4.21
C SER A 353 -3.67 -12.05 -3.41
N GLY A 354 -3.11 -11.05 -2.72
CA GLY A 354 -3.85 -10.17 -1.81
C GLY A 354 -4.12 -10.77 -0.42
N ALA A 355 -3.51 -11.92 -0.08
CA ALA A 355 -3.53 -12.47 1.28
C ALA A 355 -2.58 -11.69 2.22
N ALA A 356 -2.75 -11.89 3.53
CA ALA A 356 -1.86 -11.29 4.53
C ALA A 356 -0.43 -11.85 4.42
N GLY A 357 0.53 -10.95 4.22
CA GLY A 357 1.96 -11.24 4.23
C GLY A 357 2.56 -11.18 5.65
N PRO A 358 3.88 -11.40 5.78
CA PRO A 358 4.60 -11.19 7.03
C PRO A 358 4.37 -9.77 7.59
N THR A 359 4.28 -9.61 8.91
CA THR A 359 4.10 -8.28 9.51
C THR A 359 5.25 -7.33 9.13
N PRO A 360 4.98 -6.16 8.51
CA PRO A 360 6.01 -5.19 8.14
C PRO A 360 6.74 -4.60 9.34
N THR A 361 8.05 -4.41 9.19
CA THR A 361 8.91 -3.68 10.13
C THR A 361 9.46 -2.41 9.47
N GLY A 362 10.21 -1.60 10.24
CA GLY A 362 10.76 -0.33 9.78
C GLY A 362 10.15 0.86 10.54
N THR A 363 10.04 2.00 9.86
CA THR A 363 9.57 3.26 10.47
C THR A 363 8.54 3.97 9.61
N MET A 364 7.68 4.76 10.27
CA MET A 364 6.75 5.68 9.63
C MET A 364 7.10 7.11 10.04
N THR A 365 7.25 8.01 9.06
CA THR A 365 7.50 9.44 9.30
C THR A 365 6.28 10.25 8.85
N PHE A 366 5.73 11.06 9.75
CA PHE A 366 4.51 11.82 9.50
C PHE A 366 4.82 13.29 9.17
N PHE A 367 3.99 13.89 8.35
CA PHE A 367 4.07 15.29 7.92
C PHE A 367 2.68 15.92 7.94
N LEU A 368 2.63 17.23 8.07
CA LEU A 368 1.39 18.00 8.05
C LEU A 368 1.50 19.17 7.07
N CYS A 369 0.51 19.30 6.19
CA CYS A 369 0.36 20.41 5.24
C CYS A 369 -0.82 21.31 5.62
N GLY A 370 -0.64 22.63 5.48
CA GLY A 370 -1.69 23.63 5.67
C GLY A 370 -1.12 25.03 5.93
N PRO A 371 -1.98 26.03 6.18
CA PRO A 371 -3.45 25.98 6.07
C PRO A 371 -3.92 26.00 4.60
N GLY A 372 -5.11 25.44 4.33
CA GLY A 372 -5.76 25.45 3.01
C GLY A 372 -5.29 24.34 2.06
N ALA A 373 -4.68 23.27 2.60
CA ALA A 373 -4.25 22.13 1.81
C ALA A 373 -5.46 21.34 1.28
N THR A 374 -5.39 20.89 0.04
CA THR A 374 -6.35 19.92 -0.54
C THR A 374 -5.83 18.49 -0.48
N SER A 375 -4.50 18.32 -0.44
CA SER A 375 -3.78 17.09 -0.14
C SER A 375 -2.38 17.47 0.40
N CYS A 376 -1.62 16.48 0.86
CA CYS A 376 -0.23 16.69 1.29
C CYS A 376 0.71 15.84 0.42
N LEU A 377 0.99 16.35 -0.79
CA LEU A 377 1.76 15.64 -1.81
C LEU A 377 3.15 15.20 -1.33
N ALA A 378 3.67 14.11 -1.91
CA ALA A 378 5.05 13.66 -1.68
C ALA A 378 6.07 14.81 -1.80
N GLY A 379 7.02 14.87 -0.86
CA GLY A 379 8.00 15.96 -0.74
C GLY A 379 7.53 17.26 -0.04
N SER A 380 6.23 17.47 0.17
CA SER A 380 5.66 18.64 0.89
C SER A 380 5.53 18.46 2.42
N GLY A 381 5.04 19.48 3.13
CA GLY A 381 4.62 19.37 4.54
C GLY A 381 5.73 19.52 5.57
N THR A 382 5.34 19.87 6.79
CA THR A 382 6.24 19.98 7.96
C THR A 382 6.21 18.67 8.72
N GLN A 383 7.38 18.11 9.05
CA GLN A 383 7.47 16.85 9.77
C GLN A 383 6.87 16.95 11.18
N VAL A 384 6.09 15.94 11.55
CA VAL A 384 5.42 15.80 12.85
C VAL A 384 6.26 14.91 13.76
N GLY A 385 7.10 15.52 14.59
CA GLY A 385 8.00 14.79 15.49
C GLY A 385 9.09 14.00 14.75
N SER A 386 9.60 12.95 15.38
CA SER A 386 10.61 12.04 14.83
C SER A 386 9.97 10.84 14.12
N PRO A 387 10.70 10.11 13.25
CA PRO A 387 10.24 8.83 12.72
C PRO A 387 9.82 7.87 13.84
N VAL A 388 8.70 7.17 13.63
CA VAL A 388 8.09 6.26 14.61
C VAL A 388 8.36 4.82 14.16
N THR A 389 8.99 4.01 15.00
CA THR A 389 9.16 2.58 14.73
C THR A 389 7.80 1.89 14.70
N LEU A 390 7.57 1.06 13.68
CA LEU A 390 6.36 0.26 13.56
C LEU A 390 6.25 -0.73 14.74
N GLY A 391 5.05 -0.85 15.30
CA GLY A 391 4.73 -1.80 16.37
C GLY A 391 3.43 -2.54 16.09
N ALA A 392 3.00 -3.40 17.03
CA ALA A 392 1.72 -4.10 16.91
C ALA A 392 0.54 -3.10 16.89
N CYS A 393 -0.47 -3.39 16.07
CA CYS A 393 -1.71 -2.63 16.04
C CYS A 393 -2.53 -2.86 17.31
N SER A 394 -3.49 -1.97 17.57
CA SER A 394 -4.43 -2.09 18.69
C SER A 394 -5.87 -1.93 18.19
N PRO A 395 -6.67 -3.02 18.09
CA PRO A 395 -6.31 -4.40 18.42
C PRO A 395 -5.25 -4.98 17.47
N ASP A 396 -4.55 -6.03 17.92
CA ASP A 396 -3.54 -6.71 17.11
C ASP A 396 -4.19 -7.43 15.92
N VAL A 397 -3.58 -7.29 14.74
CA VAL A 397 -4.04 -7.89 13.48
C VAL A 397 -2.84 -8.54 12.81
N ALA A 398 -2.92 -9.85 12.56
CA ALA A 398 -1.84 -10.61 11.96
C ALA A 398 -1.47 -10.06 10.57
N GLY A 399 -0.17 -9.86 10.31
CA GLY A 399 0.32 -9.28 9.05
C GLY A 399 0.27 -7.75 9.01
N HIS A 400 -0.18 -7.09 10.09
CA HIS A 400 -0.23 -5.63 10.19
C HIS A 400 0.77 -5.10 11.22
N ALA A 401 1.26 -3.89 10.97
CA ALA A 401 1.95 -3.08 11.94
C ALA A 401 1.40 -1.66 11.91
N CYS A 402 1.43 -0.97 13.05
CA CYS A 402 0.89 0.36 13.19
C CYS A 402 1.93 1.34 13.75
N ALA A 403 1.77 2.61 13.40
CA ALA A 403 2.47 3.72 14.01
C ALA A 403 1.53 4.92 14.15
N THR A 404 1.57 5.60 15.30
CA THR A 404 0.84 6.85 15.51
C THR A 404 1.81 8.01 15.55
N SER A 405 1.49 9.09 14.84
CA SER A 405 2.28 10.32 14.86
C SER A 405 2.37 10.91 16.26
N SER A 406 3.38 11.76 16.48
CA SER A 406 3.35 12.68 17.62
C SER A 406 2.17 13.67 17.50
N ASP A 407 1.82 14.34 18.61
CA ASP A 407 0.81 15.39 18.60
C ASP A 407 1.24 16.57 17.73
N ALA A 408 0.47 16.85 16.68
CA ALA A 408 0.75 17.89 15.70
C ALA A 408 0.13 19.26 16.06
N ARG A 409 -0.53 19.40 17.23
CA ARG A 409 -1.29 20.62 17.56
C ARG A 409 -0.50 21.93 17.46
N SER A 410 0.80 21.90 17.75
CA SER A 410 1.68 23.09 17.74
C SER A 410 1.96 23.61 16.33
N LEU A 411 1.79 22.77 15.30
CA LEU A 411 1.96 23.15 13.90
C LEU A 411 0.74 23.89 13.33
N ILE A 412 -0.40 23.81 14.03
CA ILE A 412 -1.67 24.35 13.54
C ILE A 412 -1.86 25.76 14.08
N THR A 413 -1.61 26.74 13.21
CA THR A 413 -1.55 28.16 13.57
C THR A 413 -2.71 28.99 13.02
N ALA A 414 -3.57 28.42 12.18
CA ALA A 414 -4.67 29.12 11.53
C ALA A 414 -5.86 28.19 11.23
N ILE A 415 -7.03 28.80 11.05
CA ILE A 415 -8.22 28.13 10.52
C ILE A 415 -7.99 27.65 9.07
N GLY A 416 -8.75 26.65 8.66
CA GLY A 416 -8.69 26.09 7.30
C GLY A 416 -8.47 24.59 7.29
N THR A 417 -8.25 24.04 6.10
CA THR A 417 -8.01 22.60 5.91
C THR A 417 -6.53 22.27 6.10
N TRP A 418 -6.26 21.18 6.82
CA TRP A 418 -4.94 20.64 7.07
C TRP A 418 -4.95 19.15 6.71
N CYS A 419 -3.89 18.66 6.08
CA CYS A 419 -3.81 17.26 5.63
C CYS A 419 -2.53 16.61 6.12
N PHE A 420 -2.64 15.40 6.67
CA PHE A 420 -1.51 14.56 7.01
C PHE A 420 -0.91 13.88 5.77
N ARG A 421 0.31 13.40 5.94
CA ARG A 421 1.00 12.48 5.03
C ARG A 421 1.93 11.62 5.83
N ALA A 422 2.01 10.34 5.51
CA ALA A 422 2.96 9.41 6.11
C ALA A 422 3.97 8.92 5.07
N VAL A 423 5.19 8.59 5.52
CA VAL A 423 6.25 8.02 4.70
C VAL A 423 6.75 6.76 5.36
N TYR A 424 6.57 5.61 4.70
CA TYR A 424 7.07 4.32 5.15
C TYR A 424 8.51 4.13 4.67
N ASP A 425 9.39 3.80 5.61
CA ASP A 425 10.74 3.31 5.33
C ASP A 425 10.88 1.88 5.89
N PRO A 426 10.99 0.86 5.03
CA PRO A 426 11.21 -0.52 5.46
C PRO A 426 12.58 -0.71 6.13
N GLY A 427 13.54 0.21 5.95
CA GLY A 427 14.88 0.08 6.50
C GLY A 427 15.57 -1.20 6.02
N SER A 428 15.98 -2.04 6.97
CA SER A 428 16.57 -3.36 6.70
C SER A 428 15.56 -4.50 6.72
N ASP A 429 14.25 -4.21 6.62
CA ASP A 429 13.23 -5.26 6.50
C ASP A 429 13.49 -6.06 5.22
N PRO A 430 13.84 -7.35 5.35
CA PRO A 430 14.21 -8.14 4.20
C PRO A 430 13.01 -8.55 3.34
N ASN A 431 11.79 -8.52 3.88
CA ASN A 431 10.57 -8.86 3.13
C ASN A 431 10.07 -7.68 2.30
N TYR A 432 10.39 -6.46 2.71
CA TYR A 432 9.85 -5.23 2.12
C TYR A 432 10.92 -4.29 1.57
N GLN A 433 12.11 -4.82 1.23
CA GLN A 433 13.20 -4.02 0.67
C GLN A 433 12.73 -3.28 -0.60
N GLY A 434 12.91 -1.96 -0.62
CA GLY A 434 12.48 -1.11 -1.74
C GLY A 434 10.97 -0.87 -1.83
N LYS A 435 10.17 -1.36 -0.89
CA LYS A 435 8.70 -1.15 -0.83
C LYS A 435 8.30 0.07 0.03
N GLY A 436 9.25 0.96 0.30
CA GLY A 436 8.97 2.25 0.95
C GLY A 436 8.16 3.18 0.05
N GLY A 437 7.53 4.20 0.65
CA GLY A 437 6.65 5.09 -0.10
C GLY A 437 6.06 6.23 0.72
N SER A 438 5.46 7.19 0.02
CA SER A 438 4.74 8.32 0.60
C SER A 438 3.24 8.14 0.39
N PHE A 439 2.44 8.39 1.42
CA PHE A 439 1.01 8.14 1.47
C PHE A 439 0.26 9.38 1.94
N ASP A 440 -0.59 9.93 1.08
CA ASP A 440 -1.46 11.10 1.32
C ASP A 440 -2.91 10.77 0.93
N GLY A 441 -3.45 9.70 1.52
CA GLY A 441 -4.76 9.15 1.19
C GLY A 441 -5.92 10.18 1.16
N PRO A 442 -7.06 9.83 0.54
CA PRO A 442 -8.17 10.77 0.34
C PRO A 442 -8.82 11.27 1.64
N ASN A 443 -8.57 10.59 2.78
CA ASN A 443 -9.15 10.90 4.08
C ASN A 443 -8.13 11.51 5.06
N GLU A 444 -7.00 12.02 4.57
CA GLU A 444 -5.93 12.60 5.39
C GLU A 444 -6.21 14.02 5.90
N CYS A 445 -7.31 14.63 5.44
CA CYS A 445 -7.59 16.04 5.71
C CYS A 445 -8.62 16.23 6.83
N PHE A 446 -8.37 17.23 7.68
CA PHE A 446 -9.30 17.71 8.70
C PHE A 446 -9.46 19.23 8.63
N THR A 447 -10.55 19.73 9.21
CA THR A 447 -10.87 21.18 9.19
C THR A 447 -10.64 21.81 10.55
N VAL A 448 -9.95 22.95 10.56
CA VAL A 448 -9.75 23.80 11.74
C VAL A 448 -10.71 24.98 11.67
N THR A 449 -11.58 25.07 12.66
CA THR A 449 -12.57 26.16 12.81
C THR A 449 -12.24 27.05 14.01
N ASP A 450 -12.95 28.16 14.14
CA ASP A 450 -12.92 29.00 15.33
C ASP A 450 -14.35 29.41 15.71
N THR A 451 -14.56 29.82 16.94
CA THR A 451 -15.85 30.27 17.46
C THR A 451 -15.82 31.75 17.78
N SER A 452 -16.77 32.51 17.22
CA SER A 452 -16.98 33.91 17.59
C SER A 452 -18.03 34.04 18.70
N ALA A 453 -17.82 34.98 19.62
CA ALA A 453 -18.86 35.47 20.54
C ALA A 453 -19.20 36.93 20.21
N ILE A 454 -20.49 37.28 20.30
CA ILE A 454 -20.97 38.66 20.12
C ILE A 454 -21.79 39.09 21.33
N VAL A 455 -21.60 40.34 21.74
CA VAL A 455 -22.38 40.99 22.79
C VAL A 455 -22.98 42.27 22.22
N THR A 456 -24.28 42.49 22.47
CA THR A 456 -24.99 43.70 22.06
C THR A 456 -25.52 44.44 23.27
N ASN A 457 -25.49 45.78 23.23
CA ASN A 457 -26.08 46.66 24.24
C ASN A 457 -27.12 47.57 23.60
N GLN A 458 -28.34 47.61 24.13
CA GLN A 458 -29.40 48.49 23.64
C GLN A 458 -29.16 49.94 24.07
N ARG A 459 -29.43 50.89 23.17
CA ARG A 459 -29.45 52.34 23.42
C ARG A 459 -30.79 52.90 22.94
N TRP A 460 -31.48 53.67 23.76
CA TRP A 460 -32.79 54.27 23.42
C TRP A 460 -32.74 55.80 23.46
N LEU A 461 -33.34 56.48 22.49
CA LEU A 461 -33.30 57.93 22.36
C LEU A 461 -34.73 58.51 22.37
N PRO A 462 -35.16 59.20 23.44
CA PRO A 462 -36.46 59.85 23.45
C PRO A 462 -36.45 61.12 22.62
N ASN A 463 -37.43 61.26 21.73
CA ASN A 463 -37.84 62.53 21.13
C ASN A 463 -39.36 62.63 21.20
N ASP A 464 -39.88 63.84 21.22
CA ASP A 464 -41.30 64.18 21.34
C ASP A 464 -41.69 65.22 20.28
N THR A 465 -42.98 65.32 20.00
CA THR A 465 -43.57 66.24 19.02
C THR A 465 -44.85 66.86 19.58
N ALA A 466 -45.13 68.12 19.25
CA ALA A 466 -46.35 68.80 19.68
C ALA A 466 -47.14 69.33 18.49
N THR A 467 -48.45 69.14 18.54
CA THR A 467 -49.40 69.80 17.64
C THR A 467 -50.26 70.77 18.43
N VAL A 468 -50.19 72.05 18.07
CA VAL A 468 -51.03 73.09 18.67
C VAL A 468 -52.20 73.36 17.72
N THR A 469 -53.42 73.39 18.25
CA THR A 469 -54.64 73.72 17.49
C THR A 469 -55.40 74.85 18.17
N THR A 470 -56.10 75.67 17.39
CA THR A 470 -56.94 76.76 17.91
C THR A 470 -58.40 76.48 17.60
N ALA A 471 -59.28 76.63 18.60
CA ALA A 471 -60.71 76.34 18.44
C ALA A 471 -61.39 77.26 17.39
N GLY A 472 -60.87 78.48 17.21
CA GLY A 472 -61.37 79.45 16.23
C GLY A 472 -60.68 79.41 14.85
N GLY A 473 -59.70 78.51 14.63
CA GLY A 473 -58.96 78.41 13.36
C GLY A 473 -57.88 79.47 13.12
N THR A 474 -57.54 80.27 14.13
CA THR A 474 -56.41 81.22 14.07
C THR A 474 -55.10 80.47 13.78
N ALA A 475 -54.29 80.99 12.85
CA ALA A 475 -52.96 80.43 12.56
C ALA A 475 -52.08 80.42 13.83
N VAL A 476 -51.42 79.30 14.09
CA VAL A 476 -50.53 79.12 15.24
C VAL A 476 -49.21 79.84 14.98
N SER A 477 -48.81 80.71 15.92
CA SER A 477 -47.51 81.38 15.91
C SER A 477 -47.04 81.58 17.35
N GLY A 478 -45.86 81.07 17.67
CA GLY A 478 -45.32 81.03 19.03
C GLY A 478 -44.22 79.97 19.16
N THR A 479 -43.81 79.70 20.39
CA THR A 479 -42.77 78.71 20.69
C THR A 479 -43.33 77.60 21.56
N VAL A 480 -43.04 76.35 21.23
CA VAL A 480 -43.26 75.21 22.13
C VAL A 480 -41.98 74.90 22.88
N THR A 481 -42.09 74.80 24.19
CA THR A 481 -41.02 74.34 25.10
C THR A 481 -41.36 72.94 25.60
N PHE A 482 -40.60 71.94 25.19
CA PHE A 482 -40.69 70.56 25.67
C PHE A 482 -39.78 70.38 26.89
N SER A 483 -40.28 69.75 27.94
CA SER A 483 -39.52 69.40 29.13
C SER A 483 -39.54 67.90 29.36
N LEU A 484 -38.36 67.27 29.33
CA LEU A 484 -38.14 65.87 29.64
C LEU A 484 -37.90 65.71 31.14
N PHE A 485 -38.55 64.74 31.77
CA PHE A 485 -38.35 64.37 33.17
C PHE A 485 -37.96 62.91 33.29
N GLU A 486 -37.15 62.58 34.30
CA GLU A 486 -36.79 61.19 34.66
C GLU A 486 -37.72 60.67 35.78
N ASN A 487 -39.02 60.87 35.58
CA ASN A 487 -40.10 60.36 36.42
C ASN A 487 -41.35 60.13 35.55
N GLY A 488 -42.47 59.75 36.17
CA GLY A 488 -43.74 59.47 35.47
C GLY A 488 -44.83 60.51 35.71
N ASP A 489 -44.50 61.70 36.20
CA ASP A 489 -45.50 62.68 36.63
C ASP A 489 -45.19 64.13 36.22
N CYS A 490 -44.09 64.36 35.48
CA CYS A 490 -43.64 65.68 35.02
C CYS A 490 -43.45 66.68 36.16
N SER A 491 -43.11 66.21 37.36
CA SER A 491 -42.85 67.05 38.53
C SER A 491 -41.37 67.37 38.67
N GLY A 492 -41.07 68.46 39.40
CA GLY A 492 -39.72 68.86 39.75
C GLY A 492 -38.95 69.56 38.62
N THR A 493 -37.62 69.48 38.67
CA THR A 493 -36.73 70.08 37.67
C THR A 493 -36.64 69.18 36.44
N ALA A 494 -36.90 69.73 35.26
CA ALA A 494 -36.73 69.01 34.00
C ALA A 494 -35.28 68.55 33.83
N LYS A 495 -35.11 67.30 33.40
CA LYS A 495 -33.81 66.73 33.04
C LYS A 495 -33.21 67.46 31.84
N ALA A 496 -34.05 67.79 30.87
CA ALA A 496 -33.69 68.56 29.69
C ALA A 496 -34.90 69.35 29.18
N THR A 497 -34.61 70.47 28.50
CA THR A 497 -35.62 71.33 27.90
C THR A 497 -35.23 71.64 26.46
N PHE A 498 -36.21 71.59 25.55
CA PHE A 498 -36.04 71.83 24.12
C PHE A 498 -37.08 72.85 23.67
N THR A 499 -36.73 73.72 22.73
CA THR A 499 -37.64 74.74 22.22
C THR A 499 -37.70 74.69 20.70
N ASP A 500 -38.89 74.77 20.15
CA ASP A 500 -39.12 74.89 18.72
C ASP A 500 -40.18 75.97 18.44
N SER A 501 -39.94 76.78 17.42
CA SER A 501 -40.82 77.87 16.99
C SER A 501 -41.38 77.65 15.58
N SER A 502 -41.11 76.49 14.95
CA SER A 502 -41.55 76.16 13.60
C SER A 502 -42.44 74.93 13.62
N ALA A 503 -43.73 75.07 13.30
CA ALA A 503 -44.62 73.91 13.20
C ALA A 503 -44.24 73.02 11.97
N PRO A 504 -44.26 71.68 12.08
CA PRO A 504 -44.56 70.88 13.28
C PRO A 504 -43.46 70.99 14.34
N PHE A 505 -43.86 71.18 15.60
CA PHE A 505 -42.91 71.39 16.70
C PHE A 505 -42.33 70.05 17.14
N GLU A 506 -41.01 69.92 17.16
CA GLU A 506 -40.34 68.67 17.50
C GLU A 506 -39.12 68.90 18.41
N THR A 507 -38.79 67.91 19.24
CA THR A 507 -37.53 67.92 19.99
C THR A 507 -36.38 67.44 19.13
N ASN A 508 -35.17 67.92 19.40
CA ASN A 508 -33.91 67.47 18.79
C ASN A 508 -32.98 66.82 19.83
N ASN A 509 -33.53 66.01 20.72
CA ASN A 509 -32.75 65.36 21.78
C ASN A 509 -31.74 64.37 21.19
N THR A 510 -30.50 64.45 21.66
CA THR A 510 -29.40 63.55 21.31
C THR A 510 -28.93 62.67 22.48
N THR A 511 -29.56 62.80 23.65
CA THR A 511 -29.17 62.08 24.88
C THR A 511 -29.90 60.75 24.97
N VAL A 512 -29.13 59.66 24.95
CA VAL A 512 -29.66 58.28 25.02
C VAL A 512 -29.76 57.76 26.45
N TYR A 513 -30.67 56.81 26.65
CA TYR A 513 -30.76 55.94 27.81
C TYR A 513 -30.12 54.58 27.51
N THR A 514 -29.30 54.11 28.45
CA THR A 514 -28.63 52.79 28.39
C THR A 514 -29.11 51.85 29.50
N SER A 515 -30.07 52.28 30.32
CA SER A 515 -30.70 51.51 31.40
C SER A 515 -32.21 51.76 31.40
N SER A 516 -32.98 50.80 31.93
CA SER A 516 -34.42 50.96 32.15
C SER A 516 -34.71 52.23 32.97
N SER A 517 -35.73 52.97 32.58
CA SER A 517 -36.12 54.22 33.23
C SER A 517 -37.59 54.52 32.94
N THR A 518 -38.22 55.31 33.79
CA THR A 518 -39.49 55.96 33.45
C THR A 518 -39.18 57.41 33.16
N ILE A 519 -39.62 57.88 31.99
CA ILE A 519 -39.52 59.28 31.60
C ILE A 519 -40.91 59.84 31.31
N SER A 520 -41.02 61.16 31.34
CA SER A 520 -42.25 61.84 30.97
C SER A 520 -41.94 63.15 30.25
N TRP A 521 -42.86 63.57 29.38
CA TRP A 521 -42.78 64.83 28.65
C TRP A 521 -43.95 65.75 28.99
N LYS A 522 -43.63 67.04 29.08
CA LYS A 522 -44.63 68.11 29.12
C LYS A 522 -44.21 69.22 28.17
N ALA A 523 -45.14 69.65 27.33
CA ALA A 523 -44.95 70.75 26.40
C ALA A 523 -45.72 72.00 26.87
N HIS A 524 -45.10 73.17 26.77
CA HIS A 524 -45.72 74.47 27.01
C HIS A 524 -45.68 75.29 25.73
N PHE A 525 -46.83 75.73 25.23
CA PHE A 525 -46.92 76.65 24.09
C PHE A 525 -47.11 78.09 24.58
N GLU A 526 -46.15 78.94 24.24
CA GLU A 526 -46.21 80.39 24.48
C GLU A 526 -46.47 81.12 23.15
N PRO A 527 -47.69 81.64 22.93
CA PRO A 527 -48.08 82.34 21.70
C PRO A 527 -47.51 83.76 21.63
N ASN A 528 -47.32 84.25 20.40
CA ASN A 528 -46.89 85.64 20.16
C ASN A 528 -47.93 86.49 19.40
N ASN A 529 -49.14 85.96 19.20
CA ASN A 529 -50.18 86.54 18.34
C ASN A 529 -51.57 86.63 19.03
N GLY A 530 -51.60 86.71 20.37
CA GLY A 530 -52.82 86.92 21.14
C GLY A 530 -53.70 85.67 21.35
N ILE A 531 -53.24 84.49 20.90
CA ILE A 531 -53.76 83.20 21.38
C ILE A 531 -53.40 83.07 22.88
N ALA A 532 -54.14 82.29 23.66
CA ALA A 532 -53.79 81.99 25.05
C ALA A 532 -52.71 80.90 25.14
N ALA A 533 -51.76 81.05 26.07
CA ALA A 533 -50.79 80.00 26.36
C ALA A 533 -51.47 78.71 26.85
N SER A 534 -50.85 77.58 26.58
CA SER A 534 -51.40 76.27 26.93
C SER A 534 -50.32 75.26 27.28
N ASP A 535 -50.62 74.39 28.24
CA ASP A 535 -49.81 73.24 28.59
C ASP A 535 -50.42 71.95 28.02
N SER A 536 -49.56 71.02 27.59
CA SER A 536 -49.96 69.65 27.38
C SER A 536 -50.22 68.95 28.71
N THR A 537 -50.95 67.83 28.66
CA THR A 537 -50.91 66.84 29.74
C THR A 537 -49.52 66.23 29.84
N CYS A 538 -49.17 65.72 31.01
CA CYS A 538 -47.97 64.91 31.18
C CYS A 538 -48.15 63.58 30.45
N GLU A 539 -47.30 63.30 29.47
CA GLU A 539 -47.23 61.99 28.84
C GLU A 539 -46.08 61.17 29.42
N VAL A 540 -46.27 59.87 29.60
CA VAL A 540 -45.35 59.01 30.32
C VAL A 540 -44.92 57.85 29.44
N SER A 541 -43.62 57.58 29.41
CA SER A 541 -43.02 56.42 28.76
C SER A 541 -42.20 55.62 29.77
N THR A 542 -42.53 54.34 29.93
CA THR A 542 -41.71 53.40 30.70
C THR A 542 -40.81 52.61 29.74
N LEU A 543 -39.51 52.86 29.84
CA LEU A 543 -38.48 52.17 29.08
C LEU A 543 -37.95 50.98 29.87
N THR A 544 -38.01 49.79 29.27
CA THR A 544 -37.32 48.59 29.77
C THR A 544 -36.17 48.25 28.81
N ILE A 545 -34.93 48.29 29.29
CA ILE A 545 -33.73 47.82 28.58
C ILE A 545 -33.27 46.51 29.22
N ASN A 546 -33.37 45.41 28.45
CA ASN A 546 -32.92 44.08 28.85
C ASN A 546 -31.73 43.66 27.99
N ASN A 547 -30.51 43.93 28.46
CA ASN A 547 -29.31 43.39 27.84
C ASN A 547 -29.11 41.96 28.35
N ASN A 548 -29.67 40.98 27.64
CA ASN A 548 -29.46 39.57 27.94
C ASN A 548 -28.09 39.16 27.45
N HIS A 549 -27.08 39.31 28.31
CA HIS A 549 -25.78 38.70 28.08
C HIS A 549 -25.88 37.19 28.36
N PRO A 550 -25.26 36.34 27.53
CA PRO A 550 -25.14 34.91 27.81
C PRO A 550 -24.34 34.63 29.09
#